data_AF-A0A7C6QK63-F1
#
_entry.id   AF-A0A7C6QK63-F1
#
_cell.length_a   1.000
_cell.length_b   1.000
_cell.length_c   1.000
_cell.angle_alpha   90.00
_cell.angle_beta   90.00
_cell.angle_gamma   90.00
#
_symmetry.space_group_name_H-M   'P 1'
#
loop_
_entity.id
_entity.type
_entity.pdbx_description
1 polymer ?
#
loop_
_entity_poly.entity_id
_entity_poly.type
_entity_poly.pdbx_seq_one_letter_code
_entity_poly.pdbx_strand_id
1 'polypeptide(L)'
;MIAVEVCRTPDGEIVEFVATGHAGSGPYGHDLVCSAVSAVVQTAVCGLKEVLDLRPMVEQKSGFLRCRLAPAEQTAEEREKGQVVLATMVAGLKGIAASYPGYLVVKERTV
;
A
#
# COMPACT_ATOMS: atom_id res chain seq x y z
N MET A 1 11.75 6.86 -9.53
CA MET A 1 11.48 5.42 -9.32
C MET A 1 10.67 5.31 -8.05
N ILE A 2 9.51 4.66 -8.14
CA ILE A 2 8.58 4.47 -7.03
C ILE A 2 8.93 3.16 -6.33
N ALA A 3 8.91 3.16 -5.01
CA ALA A 3 9.08 1.95 -4.22
C ALA A 3 7.91 1.79 -3.24
N VAL A 4 7.35 0.58 -3.20
CA VAL A 4 6.39 0.18 -2.17
C VAL A 4 6.99 -0.98 -1.38
N GLU A 5 7.20 -0.78 -0.09
CA GLU A 5 7.60 -1.81 0.85
C GLU A 5 6.38 -2.32 1.61
N VAL A 6 6.24 -3.65 1.70
CA VAL A 6 5.15 -4.32 2.41
C VAL A 6 5.78 -5.17 3.52
N CYS A 7 5.35 -4.95 4.75
CA CYS A 7 5.77 -5.74 5.90
C CYS A 7 4.70 -6.76 6.25
N ARG A 8 5.13 -8.01 6.43
CA ARG A 8 4.27 -9.12 6.83
C ARG A 8 4.71 -9.74 8.14
N THR A 9 3.79 -10.25 8.93
CA THR A 9 4.11 -11.14 10.05
C THR A 9 4.67 -12.48 9.54
N PRO A 10 5.26 -13.32 10.41
CA PRO A 10 5.66 -14.68 10.05
C PRO A 10 4.52 -15.53 9.50
N ASP A 11 3.28 -15.27 9.95
CA ASP A 11 2.06 -15.93 9.47
C ASP A 11 1.55 -15.39 8.13
N GLY A 12 2.24 -14.39 7.56
CA GLY A 12 1.96 -13.83 6.24
C GLY A 12 1.00 -12.64 6.21
N GLU A 13 0.47 -12.20 7.36
CA GLU A 13 -0.44 -11.06 7.44
C GLU A 13 0.28 -9.74 7.16
N ILE A 14 -0.30 -8.90 6.31
CA ILE A 14 0.22 -7.56 6.02
C ILE A 14 -0.11 -6.65 7.20
N VAL A 15 0.91 -6.06 7.81
CA VAL A 15 0.77 -5.16 8.97
C VAL A 15 1.15 -3.72 8.67
N GLU A 16 1.95 -3.52 7.61
CA GLU A 16 2.40 -2.18 7.21
C GLU A 16 2.72 -2.16 5.72
N PHE A 17 2.49 -1.01 5.09
CA PHE A 17 3.12 -0.69 3.83
C PHE A 17 3.66 0.75 3.83
N VAL A 18 4.70 0.97 3.03
CA VAL A 18 5.35 2.27 2.84
C VAL A 18 5.54 2.50 1.34
N ALA A 19 4.87 3.50 0.80
CA ALA A 19 5.03 3.97 -0.57
C ALA A 19 5.90 5.23 -0.59
N THR A 20 6.91 5.26 -1.44
CA THR A 20 7.85 6.39 -1.61
C THR A 20 8.07 6.71 -3.08
N GLY A 21 8.38 7.98 -3.38
CA GLY A 21 8.72 8.42 -4.73
C GLY A 21 7.54 8.53 -5.69
N HIS A 22 6.31 8.43 -5.20
CA HIS A 22 5.06 8.55 -5.99
C HIS A 22 4.56 10.00 -6.11
N ALA A 23 5.43 11.00 -5.90
CA ALA A 23 5.13 12.41 -6.16
C ALA A 23 6.30 13.07 -6.88
N GLY A 24 5.99 14.16 -7.59
CA GLY A 24 6.93 14.88 -8.44
C GLY A 24 6.82 14.51 -9.91
N SER A 25 7.31 15.41 -10.76
CA SER A 25 7.35 15.28 -12.21
C SER A 25 8.57 14.47 -12.63
N GLY A 26 8.40 13.48 -13.51
CA GLY A 26 9.51 12.70 -14.05
C GLY A 26 9.55 12.67 -15.58
N PRO A 27 10.39 11.81 -16.18
CA PRO A 27 10.35 11.54 -17.62
C PRO A 27 8.95 11.12 -18.06
N TYR A 28 8.65 11.23 -19.36
CA TYR A 28 7.36 10.84 -19.92
C TYR A 28 6.88 9.48 -19.38
N GLY A 29 5.63 9.43 -18.91
CA GLY A 29 5.02 8.25 -18.30
C GLY A 29 5.22 8.10 -16.78
N HIS A 30 6.18 8.79 -16.16
CA HIS A 30 6.38 8.74 -14.70
C HIS A 30 5.14 9.23 -13.93
N ASP A 31 4.54 10.33 -14.39
CA ASP A 31 3.38 10.94 -13.75
C ASP A 31 2.13 10.04 -13.80
N LEU A 32 2.01 9.21 -14.85
CA LEU A 32 0.94 8.21 -14.99
C LEU A 32 1.10 7.10 -13.95
N VAL A 33 2.31 6.58 -13.78
CA VAL A 33 2.59 5.54 -12.78
C VAL A 33 2.47 6.10 -11.36
N CYS A 34 2.95 7.32 -11.11
CA CYS A 34 2.75 8.01 -9.83
C CYS A 34 1.27 8.13 -9.48
N SER A 35 0.45 8.55 -10.43
CA SER A 35 -1.00 8.70 -10.25
C SER A 35 -1.66 7.34 -9.96
N ALA A 36 -1.31 6.30 -10.71
CA ALA A 36 -1.84 4.95 -10.51
C ALA A 36 -1.46 4.38 -9.13
N VAL A 37 -0.19 4.50 -8.73
CA VAL A 37 0.26 4.05 -7.40
C VAL A 37 -0.44 4.84 -6.30
N SER A 38 -0.52 6.17 -6.42
CA SER A 38 -1.18 7.03 -5.45
C SER A 38 -2.65 6.65 -5.27
N ALA A 39 -3.37 6.41 -6.37
CA ALA A 39 -4.75 5.96 -6.32
C ALA A 39 -4.87 4.63 -5.56
N VAL A 40 -4.08 3.61 -5.91
CA VAL A 40 -4.16 2.29 -5.27
C VAL A 40 -3.87 2.34 -3.77
N VAL A 41 -2.79 3.00 -3.35
CA VAL A 41 -2.42 3.02 -1.92
C VAL A 41 -3.35 3.89 -1.08
N GLN A 42 -3.87 4.98 -1.63
CA GLN A 42 -4.85 5.81 -0.93
C GLN A 42 -6.21 5.12 -0.86
N THR A 43 -6.65 4.44 -1.94
CA THR A 43 -7.87 3.62 -1.90
C THR A 43 -7.78 2.51 -0.87
N ALA A 44 -6.60 1.91 -0.66
CA ALA A 44 -6.41 0.95 0.42
C ALA A 44 -6.63 1.60 1.80
N VAL A 45 -6.09 2.80 2.03
CA VAL A 45 -6.32 3.56 3.26
C VAL A 45 -7.81 3.90 3.45
N CYS A 46 -8.49 4.36 2.41
CA CYS A 46 -9.94 4.62 2.44
C CYS A 46 -10.73 3.33 2.70
N GLY A 47 -10.38 2.22 2.07
CA GLY A 47 -11.03 0.93 2.31
C GLY A 47 -10.91 0.48 3.76
N LEU A 48 -9.73 0.63 4.36
CA LEU A 48 -9.54 0.33 5.78
C LEU A 48 -10.36 1.27 6.68
N LYS A 49 -10.32 2.58 6.44
CA LYS A 49 -10.92 3.59 7.33
C LYS A 49 -12.41 3.78 7.15
N GLU A 50 -12.87 3.91 5.91
CA GLU A 50 -14.21 4.38 5.59
C GLU A 50 -15.16 3.21 5.29
N VAL A 51 -14.65 2.12 4.72
CA VAL A 51 -15.48 0.95 4.38
C VAL A 51 -15.52 -0.07 5.51
N LEU A 52 -14.40 -0.25 6.22
CA LEU A 52 -14.28 -1.24 7.30
C LEU A 52 -14.29 -0.62 8.71
N ASP A 53 -14.34 0.70 8.84
CA ASP A 53 -14.26 1.45 10.12
C ASP A 53 -13.02 1.08 10.98
N LEU A 54 -11.92 0.66 10.34
CA LEU A 54 -10.67 0.35 11.02
C LEU A 54 -9.85 1.62 11.25
N ARG A 55 -8.95 1.56 12.23
CA ARG A 55 -8.11 2.70 12.63
C ARG A 55 -6.62 2.47 12.34
N PRO A 56 -6.21 2.41 11.06
CA PRO A 56 -4.79 2.34 10.74
C PRO A 56 -4.07 3.64 11.14
N MET A 57 -2.81 3.52 11.56
CA MET A 57 -1.92 4.66 11.71
C MET A 57 -1.41 5.06 10.32
N VAL A 58 -1.71 6.29 9.91
CA VAL A 58 -1.35 6.81 8.58
C VAL A 58 -0.45 8.03 8.71
N GLU A 59 0.71 7.99 8.05
CA GLU A 59 1.61 9.14 7.87
C GLU A 59 1.70 9.46 6.38
N GLN A 60 1.35 10.69 5.99
CA GLN A 60 1.37 11.13 4.60
C GLN A 60 2.12 12.46 4.46
N LYS A 61 3.02 12.50 3.48
CA LYS A 61 3.78 13.69 3.06
C LYS A 61 3.91 13.66 1.54
N SER A 62 4.44 14.73 0.93
CA SER A 62 4.69 14.73 -0.51
C SER A 62 5.58 13.55 -0.92
N GLY A 63 5.06 12.66 -1.76
CA GLY A 63 5.76 11.48 -2.27
C GLY A 63 6.01 10.38 -1.24
N PHE A 64 5.33 10.44 -0.09
CA PHE A 64 5.46 9.47 0.99
C PHE A 64 4.08 9.13 1.59
N LEU A 65 3.79 7.84 1.71
CA LEU A 65 2.64 7.34 2.44
C LEU A 65 3.04 6.09 3.19
N ARG A 66 2.86 6.10 4.51
CA ARG A 66 2.97 4.93 5.37
C ARG A 66 1.62 4.65 5.99
N CYS A 67 1.20 3.40 5.95
CA CYS A 67 0.00 2.93 6.62
C CYS A 67 0.35 1.68 7.43
N ARG A 68 -0.03 1.67 8.71
CA ARG A 68 0.15 0.53 9.61
C ARG A 68 -1.19 0.14 10.19
N LEU A 69 -1.51 -1.14 10.11
CA LEU A 69 -2.71 -1.73 10.71
C LEU A 69 -2.25 -2.66 11.84
N ALA A 70 -2.39 -2.19 13.08
CA ALA A 70 -1.89 -2.91 14.24
C ALA A 70 -2.82 -4.09 14.60
N PRO A 71 -2.28 -5.30 14.79
CA PRO A 71 -3.05 -6.49 15.14
C PRO A 71 -3.89 -6.38 16.43
N ALA A 72 -3.45 -5.57 17.40
CA ALA A 72 -3.90 -5.67 18.79
C ALA A 72 -5.34 -5.21 19.03
N GLU A 73 -5.91 -4.41 18.13
CA GLU A 73 -7.22 -3.76 18.34
C GLU A 73 -8.33 -4.35 17.46
N GLN A 74 -8.06 -5.45 16.76
CA GLN A 74 -8.96 -6.02 15.75
C GLN A 74 -9.49 -7.39 16.16
N THR A 75 -10.79 -7.59 16.00
CA THR A 75 -11.42 -8.92 15.97
C THR A 75 -10.86 -9.75 14.82
N ALA A 76 -11.09 -11.07 14.85
CA ALA A 76 -10.66 -11.96 13.77
C ALA A 76 -11.29 -11.58 12.41
N GLU A 77 -12.58 -11.19 12.42
CA GLU A 77 -13.31 -10.80 11.20
C GLU A 77 -12.78 -9.47 10.62
N GLU A 78 -12.54 -8.47 11.47
CA GLU A 78 -11.94 -7.19 11.05
C GLU A 78 -10.55 -7.37 10.46
N ARG A 79 -9.76 -8.26 11.07
CA ARG A 79 -8.42 -8.62 10.59
C ARG A 79 -8.50 -9.26 9.21
N GLU A 80 -9.37 -10.25 9.02
CA GLU A 80 -9.57 -10.91 7.73
C GLU A 80 -9.99 -9.90 6.64
N LYS A 81 -10.99 -9.05 6.92
CA LYS A 81 -11.43 -8.01 5.99
C LYS A 81 -10.31 -7.01 5.67
N GLY A 82 -9.54 -6.60 6.68
CA GLY A 82 -8.37 -5.75 6.50
C GLY A 82 -7.31 -6.39 5.59
N GLN A 83 -7.06 -7.68 5.76
CA GLN A 83 -6.14 -8.44 4.90
C GLN A 83 -6.65 -8.51 3.45
N VAL A 84 -7.96 -8.65 3.21
CA VAL A 84 -8.52 -8.59 1.85
C VAL A 84 -8.20 -7.26 1.17
N VAL A 85 -8.40 -6.13 1.86
CA VAL A 85 -8.08 -4.79 1.31
C VAL A 85 -6.58 -4.65 1.02
N LEU A 86 -5.73 -5.03 1.98
CA LEU A 86 -4.27 -4.92 1.85
C LEU A 86 -3.72 -5.87 0.77
N ALA A 87 -4.21 -7.10 0.68
CA ALA A 87 -3.82 -8.05 -0.35
C ALA A 87 -4.26 -7.57 -1.74
N THR A 88 -5.46 -6.99 -1.85
CA THR A 88 -5.96 -6.38 -3.09
C THR A 88 -5.07 -5.23 -3.55
N MET A 89 -4.64 -4.37 -2.62
CA MET A 89 -3.66 -3.31 -2.89
C MET A 89 -2.35 -3.89 -3.43
N VAL A 90 -1.78 -4.90 -2.78
CA VAL A 90 -0.53 -5.54 -3.24
C VAL A 90 -0.70 -6.15 -4.64
N ALA A 91 -1.81 -6.82 -4.90
CA ALA A 91 -2.10 -7.38 -6.22
C ALA A 91 -2.17 -6.28 -7.30
N GLY A 92 -2.86 -5.17 -7.02
CA GLY A 92 -2.93 -4.01 -7.92
C GLY A 92 -1.55 -3.40 -8.20
N LEU A 93 -0.73 -3.19 -7.16
CA LEU A 93 0.62 -2.67 -7.30
C LEU A 93 1.53 -3.60 -8.12
N LYS A 94 1.44 -4.91 -7.91
CA LYS A 94 2.17 -5.90 -8.73
C LYS A 94 1.73 -5.85 -10.20
N GLY A 95 0.44 -5.67 -10.47
CA GLY A 95 -0.09 -5.48 -11.83
C GLY A 95 0.47 -4.21 -12.50
N ILE A 96 0.55 -3.10 -11.75
CA ILE A 96 1.18 -1.86 -12.22
C ILE A 96 2.67 -2.08 -12.50
N ALA A 97 3.41 -2.74 -11.59
CA ALA A 97 4.84 -3.00 -11.75
C ALA A 97 5.13 -3.88 -12.99
N ALA A 98 4.26 -4.85 -13.28
CA ALA A 98 4.37 -5.69 -14.47
C ALA A 98 4.10 -4.90 -15.77
N SER A 99 3.13 -3.98 -15.75
CA SER A 99 2.78 -3.14 -16.91
C SER A 99 3.82 -2.04 -17.19
N TYR A 100 4.50 -1.56 -16.14
CA TYR A 100 5.47 -0.46 -16.21
C TYR A 100 6.81 -0.84 -15.55
N PRO A 101 7.55 -1.80 -16.14
CA PRO A 101 8.83 -2.24 -15.58
C PRO A 101 9.81 -1.06 -15.47
N GLY A 102 10.53 -1.00 -14.35
CA GLY A 102 11.52 0.07 -14.08
C GLY A 102 10.94 1.34 -13.43
N TYR A 103 9.62 1.52 -13.40
CA TYR A 103 8.99 2.67 -12.75
C TYR A 103 8.58 2.39 -11.30
N LEU A 104 8.12 1.16 -11.01
CA LEU A 104 7.68 0.71 -9.69
C LEU A 104 8.41 -0.56 -9.28
N VAL A 105 8.87 -0.60 -8.03
CA VAL A 105 9.30 -1.82 -7.36
C VAL A 105 8.42 -2.09 -6.14
N VAL A 106 7.95 -3.33 -6.00
CA VAL A 106 7.22 -3.79 -4.82
C VAL A 106 8.14 -4.77 -4.07
N LYS A 107 8.47 -4.45 -2.82
CA LYS A 107 9.32 -5.27 -1.96
C LYS A 107 8.50 -5.80 -0.80
N GLU A 108 8.68 -7.05 -0.45
CA GLU A 108 8.02 -7.68 0.69
C GLU A 108 9.08 -8.13 1.70
N ARG A 109 8.86 -7.86 2.99
CA ARG A 109 9.70 -8.35 4.08
C ARG A 109 8.87 -8.88 5.23
N THR A 110 9.41 -9.87 5.93
CA THR A 110 8.85 -10.39 7.18
C THR A 110 9.37 -9.56 8.35
N VAL A 111 8.51 -9.23 9.32
CA VAL A 111 8.82 -8.48 10.55
C VAL A 111 8.46 -9.27 11.80
#